data_AF-A0A6C7E6P9-F1
#
_entry.id   AF-A0A6C7E6P9-F1
#
_cell.length_a   1.000
_cell.length_b   1.000
_cell.length_c   1.000
_cell.angle_alpha   90.00
_cell.angle_beta   90.00
_cell.angle_gamma   90.00
#
_symmetry.space_group_name_H-M   'P 1'
#
loop_
_entity.id
_entity.type
_entity.pdbx_description
1 polymer ?
#
loop_
_entity_poly.entity_id
_entity_poly.type
_entity_poly.pdbx_seq_one_letter_code
_entity_poly.pdbx_strand_id
1 'polypeptide(L)'
;MRRLLLAVPAALLVAACTTDASDFKGQTEDFINDDSDVEALFDGADISDASCTSPDSTDVGSEYTCTAEAEGIGTIRFDAVIDAENSFSVTPAL
;
A
#
# COMPACT_ATOMS: atom_id res chain seq x y z
N MET A 1 -29.26 -3.44 20.85
CA MET A 1 -28.53 -2.66 19.83
C MET A 1 -27.29 -3.44 19.45
N ARG A 2 -27.33 -4.18 18.33
CA ARG A 2 -26.21 -4.99 17.84
C ARG A 2 -25.36 -4.06 16.97
N ARG A 3 -24.18 -3.68 17.46
CA ARG A 3 -23.23 -2.84 16.72
C ARG A 3 -22.79 -3.62 15.47
N LEU A 4 -23.25 -3.20 14.30
CA LEU A 4 -22.64 -3.59 13.03
C LEU A 4 -21.26 -2.94 13.00
N LEU A 5 -20.22 -3.74 13.22
CA LEU A 5 -18.87 -3.41 12.77
C LEU A 5 -18.86 -3.67 11.26
N LEU A 6 -19.25 -2.66 10.50
CA LEU A 6 -18.94 -2.59 9.07
C LEU A 6 -17.44 -2.32 8.98
N ALA A 7 -16.66 -3.39 8.85
CA ALA A 7 -15.30 -3.31 8.32
C ALA A 7 -15.46 -2.85 6.87
N VAL A 8 -15.36 -1.54 6.67
CA VAL A 8 -15.26 -0.95 5.33
C VAL A 8 -13.85 -1.31 4.87
N PRO A 9 -13.66 -2.13 3.83
CA PRO A 9 -12.33 -2.27 3.26
C PRO A 9 -12.02 -0.90 2.66
N ALA A 10 -11.12 -0.16 3.30
CA ALA A 10 -10.58 1.07 2.75
C ALA A 10 -9.79 0.69 1.51
N ALA A 11 -10.45 0.73 0.36
CA ALA A 11 -9.78 0.68 -0.93
C ALA A 11 -9.12 2.06 -1.13
N LEU A 12 -7.86 2.19 -0.73
CA LEU A 12 -7.04 3.33 -1.11
C LEU A 12 -6.88 3.30 -2.63
N LEU A 13 -7.23 4.42 -3.26
CA LEU A 13 -7.26 4.56 -4.71
C LEU A 13 -5.85 4.71 -5.26
N VAL A 14 -5.64 4.13 -6.43
CA VAL A 14 -4.33 3.93 -7.03
C VAL A 14 -3.79 5.17 -7.75
N ALA A 15 -2.51 5.45 -7.52
CA ALA A 15 -1.70 6.34 -8.33
C ALA A 15 -1.51 5.78 -9.76
N ALA A 16 -2.08 6.46 -10.76
CA ALA A 16 -1.85 6.18 -12.17
C ALA A 16 -0.47 6.70 -12.60
N CYS A 17 0.58 5.94 -12.33
CA CYS A 17 1.95 6.33 -12.65
C CYS A 17 2.34 5.84 -14.06
N THR A 18 2.77 6.75 -14.92
CA THR A 18 3.20 6.49 -16.31
C THR A 18 4.69 6.18 -16.43
N THR A 19 5.29 5.56 -15.42
CA THR A 19 6.72 5.20 -15.39
C THR A 19 6.81 3.69 -15.43
N ASP A 20 7.60 3.17 -16.38
CA ASP A 20 7.80 1.76 -16.72
C ASP A 20 7.06 0.78 -15.79
N ALA A 21 5.99 0.17 -16.30
CA ALA A 21 5.17 -0.87 -15.64
C ALA A 21 5.97 -2.04 -15.03
N SER A 22 7.29 -2.08 -15.21
CA SER A 22 8.18 -3.05 -14.59
C SER A 22 8.63 -2.70 -13.18
N ASP A 23 8.55 -1.44 -12.71
CA ASP A 23 9.02 -1.05 -11.37
C ASP A 23 7.87 -0.74 -10.40
N PHE A 24 6.93 -1.67 -10.26
CA PHE A 24 5.85 -1.55 -9.27
C PHE A 24 6.37 -1.46 -7.85
N LYS A 25 7.49 -2.13 -7.56
CA LYS A 25 8.13 -2.11 -6.25
C LYS A 25 8.48 -0.68 -5.84
N GLY A 26 9.31 0.03 -6.60
CA GLY A 26 9.75 1.38 -6.25
C GLY A 26 8.57 2.35 -6.17
N GLN A 27 7.64 2.26 -7.11
CA GLN A 27 6.44 3.11 -7.12
C GLN A 27 5.55 2.91 -5.88
N THR A 28 5.45 1.67 -5.38
CA THR A 28 4.70 1.38 -4.16
C THR A 28 5.44 1.84 -2.90
N GLU A 29 6.76 1.66 -2.85
CA GLU A 29 7.58 2.18 -1.75
C GLU A 29 7.43 3.71 -1.63
N ASP A 30 7.52 4.42 -2.76
CA ASP A 30 7.33 5.87 -2.81
C ASP A 30 5.91 6.27 -2.38
N PHE A 31 4.88 5.58 -2.89
CA PHE A 31 3.50 5.84 -2.50
C PHE A 31 3.28 5.67 -0.99
N ILE A 32 3.83 4.61 -0.37
CA ILE A 32 3.65 4.38 1.06
C ILE A 32 4.36 5.45 1.90
N ASN A 33 5.51 5.96 1.46
CA ASN A 33 6.25 7.01 2.16
C ASN A 33 5.64 8.41 2.01
N ASP A 34 5.06 8.72 0.84
CA ASP A 34 4.70 10.10 0.49
C ASP A 34 3.17 10.37 0.52
N ASP A 35 2.32 9.35 0.66
CA ASP A 35 0.86 9.50 0.57
C ASP A 35 0.19 9.73 1.93
N SER A 36 -0.45 10.89 2.08
CA SER A 36 -1.15 11.29 3.32
C SER A 36 -2.37 10.43 3.66
N ASP A 37 -2.96 9.75 2.68
CA ASP A 37 -4.05 8.80 2.95
C ASP A 37 -3.52 7.55 3.67
N VAL A 38 -2.25 7.18 3.43
CA VAL A 38 -1.58 6.09 4.17
C VAL A 38 -1.35 6.52 5.62
N GLU A 39 -0.81 7.72 5.86
CA GLU A 39 -0.64 8.27 7.21
C GLU A 39 -1.97 8.33 7.98
N ALA A 40 -3.06 8.73 7.30
CA ALA A 40 -4.40 8.82 7.89
C ALA A 40 -4.94 7.47 8.38
N LEU A 41 -4.47 6.33 7.84
CA LEU A 41 -4.82 5.00 8.34
C LEU A 41 -4.18 4.69 9.70
N PHE A 42 -3.08 5.36 10.02
CA PHE A 42 -2.26 5.12 11.20
C PHE A 42 -2.31 6.31 12.16
N ASP A 43 -3.50 6.88 12.36
CA ASP A 43 -3.76 8.04 13.22
C ASP A 43 -2.95 9.30 12.85
N GLY A 44 -2.52 9.42 11.59
CA GLY A 44 -1.67 10.50 11.10
C GLY A 44 -0.20 10.37 11.52
N ALA A 45 0.25 9.17 11.85
CA ALA A 45 1.66 8.89 12.09
C ALA A 45 2.48 9.10 10.81
N ASP A 46 3.64 9.74 10.94
CA ASP A 46 4.61 9.84 9.86
C ASP A 46 5.04 8.42 9.43
N ILE A 47 4.91 8.13 8.14
CA ILE A 47 5.29 6.86 7.53
C ILE A 47 6.64 7.02 6.83
N SER A 48 7.59 6.14 7.12
CA SER A 48 8.90 6.15 6.49
C SER A 48 9.44 4.74 6.27
N ASP A 49 10.57 4.65 5.56
CA ASP A 49 11.31 3.41 5.34
C ASP A 49 10.47 2.30 4.69
N ALA A 50 9.52 2.68 3.83
CA ALA A 50 8.74 1.73 3.06
C ALA A 50 9.67 0.85 2.21
N SER A 51 9.52 -0.46 2.35
CA SER A 51 10.24 -1.47 1.59
C SER A 51 9.32 -2.57 1.14
N CYS A 52 9.33 -2.84 -0.16
CA CYS A 52 8.51 -3.84 -0.82
C CYS A 52 9.37 -5.01 -1.30
N THR A 53 8.82 -6.23 -1.21
CA THR A 53 9.35 -7.38 -1.94
C THR A 53 9.14 -7.16 -3.43
N SER A 54 10.10 -7.58 -4.25
CA SER A 54 9.89 -7.60 -5.70
C SER A 54 8.72 -8.53 -6.04
N PRO A 55 7.76 -8.10 -6.87
CA PRO A 55 6.68 -8.97 -7.29
C PRO A 55 7.21 -10.10 -8.19
N ASP A 56 6.59 -11.28 -8.10
CA ASP A 56 6.95 -12.44 -8.91
C ASP A 56 6.59 -12.27 -10.40
N SER A 57 5.61 -11.42 -10.69
CA SER A 57 5.18 -11.02 -12.04
C SER A 57 4.67 -9.58 -12.04
N THR A 58 4.67 -8.96 -13.22
CA THR A 58 4.05 -7.64 -13.47
C THR A 58 2.63 -7.78 -14.03
N ASP A 59 2.10 -9.00 -14.09
CA ASP A 59 0.74 -9.26 -14.57
C ASP A 59 -0.31 -8.73 -13.59
N VAL A 60 -1.45 -8.31 -14.11
CA VAL A 60 -2.62 -7.93 -13.28
C VAL A 60 -3.04 -9.11 -12.41
N GLY A 61 -3.22 -8.83 -11.11
CA GLY A 61 -3.51 -9.80 -10.06
C GLY A 61 -2.26 -10.31 -9.33
N SER A 62 -1.05 -9.87 -9.72
CA SER A 62 0.16 -10.21 -8.97
C SER A 62 0.20 -9.45 -7.65
N GLU A 63 0.47 -10.17 -6.57
CA GLU A 63 0.53 -9.64 -5.21
C GLU A 63 1.98 -9.61 -4.70
N TYR A 64 2.29 -8.64 -3.87
CA TYR A 64 3.56 -8.51 -3.19
C TYR A 64 3.38 -7.78 -1.86
N THR A 65 4.34 -7.94 -0.97
CA THR A 65 4.26 -7.36 0.38
C THR A 65 5.16 -6.15 0.48
N CYS A 66 4.70 -5.16 1.24
CA CYS A 66 5.51 -4.05 1.71
C CYS A 66 5.50 -3.94 3.23
N THR A 67 6.52 -3.30 3.79
CA THR A 67 6.60 -2.91 5.20
C THR A 67 7.05 -1.48 5.28
N ALA A 68 6.57 -0.72 6.26
CA ALA A 68 7.07 0.62 6.56
C ALA A 68 7.15 0.82 8.07
N GLU A 69 7.89 1.82 8.51
CA GLU A 69 7.88 2.29 9.89
C GLU A 69 6.84 3.39 10.04
N ALA A 70 5.97 3.24 11.04
CA ALA A 70 5.04 4.29 11.45
C ALA A 70 5.47 4.87 12.79
N GLU A 71 5.69 6.19 12.85
CA GLU A 71 6.17 6.83 14.07
C GLU A 71 5.22 6.55 15.25
N GLY A 72 5.78 6.03 16.35
CA GLY A 72 5.01 5.70 17.57
C GLY A 72 4.21 4.40 17.53
N ILE A 73 4.11 3.74 16.36
CA ILE A 73 3.42 2.45 16.18
C ILE A 73 4.44 1.33 15.95
N GLY A 74 5.50 1.61 15.19
CA GLY A 74 6.53 0.66 14.77
C GLY A 74 6.28 0.10 13.37
N THR A 75 6.91 -1.03 13.06
CA THR A 75 6.81 -1.65 11.74
C THR A 75 5.38 -2.10 11.44
N ILE A 76 4.83 -1.60 10.33
CA ILE A 76 3.54 -1.97 9.77
C ILE A 76 3.73 -2.70 8.44
N ARG A 77 2.77 -3.55 8.08
CA ARG A 77 2.79 -4.36 6.86
C ARG A 77 1.66 -3.95 5.93
N PHE A 78 1.94 -3.98 4.64
CA PHE A 78 0.98 -3.78 3.58
C PHE A 78 1.04 -4.93 2.58
N ASP A 79 -0.10 -5.25 1.99
CA ASP A 79 -0.22 -6.09 0.81
C ASP A 79 -0.59 -5.19 -0.38
N ALA A 80 0.21 -5.30 -1.43
CA ALA A 80 0.03 -4.58 -2.68
C ALA A 80 -0.36 -5.55 -3.79
N VAL A 81 -1.25 -5.09 -4.69
CA VAL A 81 -1.71 -5.88 -5.83
C VAL A 81 -1.66 -5.02 -7.09
N ILE A 82 -1.09 -5.56 -8.17
CA ILE A 82 -1.16 -4.94 -9.50
C ILE A 82 -2.59 -5.11 -10.00
N ASP A 83 -3.38 -4.04 -10.07
CA ASP A 83 -4.80 -4.11 -10.43
C ASP A 83 -5.09 -3.69 -11.88
N ALA A 84 -4.13 -3.03 -12.53
CA ALA A 84 -4.12 -2.80 -13.97
C ALA A 84 -2.68 -2.71 -14.50
N GLU A 85 -2.55 -2.57 -15.83
CA GLU A 85 -1.26 -2.59 -16.54
C GLU A 85 -0.23 -1.58 -16.00
N ASN A 86 -0.66 -0.48 -15.40
CA ASN A 86 0.20 0.57 -14.82
C ASN A 86 -0.37 1.07 -13.49
N SER A 87 -0.92 0.17 -12.69
CA SER A 87 -1.73 0.52 -11.51
C SER A 87 -1.56 -0.56 -10.45
N PHE A 88 -1.34 -0.15 -9.20
CA PHE A 88 -1.31 -1.02 -8.03
C PHE A 88 -2.17 -0.48 -6.87
N SER A 89 -2.88 -1.34 -6.18
CA SER A 89 -3.60 -1.02 -4.94
C SER A 89 -2.79 -1.47 -3.72
N VAL A 90 -2.80 -0.69 -2.65
CA VAL A 90 -2.12 -1.02 -1.38
C VAL A 90 -3.14 -1.13 -0.25
N THR A 91 -3.01 -2.15 0.58
CA THR A 91 -3.88 -2.38 1.73
C THR A 91 -3.08 -2.75 2.99
N PRO A 92 -3.43 -2.23 4.18
CA PRO A 92 -2.80 -2.68 5.42
C PRO A 92 -3.06 -4.18 5.66
N ALA A 93 -1.98 -4.93 5.92
CA ALA A 93 -2.05 -6.34 6.27
C ALA A 93 -2.24 -6.48 7.79
N LEU A 94 -3.49 -6.72 8.21
CA LEU A 94 -3.89 -6.87 9.62
C LEU A 94 -3.66 -8.29 10.17
#